data_AF-A0A838VBT9-F1
#
_entry.id   AF-A0A838VBT9-F1
#
_cell.length_a   1.000
_cell.length_b   1.000
_cell.length_c   1.000
_cell.angle_alpha   90.00
_cell.angle_beta   90.00
_cell.angle_gamma   90.00
#
_symmetry.space_group_name_H-M   'P 1'
#
loop_
_entity.id
_entity.type
_entity.pdbx_description
1 polymer ?
#
loop_
_entity_poly.entity_id
_entity_poly.type
_entity_poly.pdbx_seq_one_letter_code
_entity_poly.pdbx_strand_id
1 'polypeptide(L)'
;ALDIPDDTPLAYITQTTLSVDDTRDVIAALGRRFSDLVGPDISDICYATQNRQTAVRDLCKVAEMLLVVGSENSSNSSRLREIGIDEGLPSYLVADGDALDPAWFEGIGTIGLTAGASAPDELVDSVIAALRKIGPVEVSQLDGAEEALEFSLPPELRGRAHPTARIAAE
;
A
#
# COMPACT_ATOMS: atom_id res chain seq x y z
N ALA A 1 8.83 -1.54 -28.17
CA ALA A 1 9.22 -2.94 -27.89
C ALA A 1 10.70 -2.96 -27.55
N LEU A 2 11.17 -3.90 -26.72
CA LEU A 2 12.59 -4.08 -26.43
C LEU A 2 13.29 -4.63 -27.68
N ASP A 3 14.40 -3.99 -28.08
CA ASP A 3 15.22 -4.40 -29.22
C ASP A 3 16.20 -5.51 -28.79
N ILE A 4 15.65 -6.67 -28.44
CA ILE A 4 16.39 -7.85 -27.97
C ILE A 4 15.83 -9.08 -28.73
N PRO A 5 16.67 -9.95 -29.31
CA PRO A 5 16.22 -11.20 -29.93
C PRO A 5 15.42 -12.09 -28.94
N ASP A 6 14.50 -12.89 -29.47
CA ASP A 6 13.64 -13.78 -28.67
C ASP A 6 14.38 -14.93 -27.98
N ASP A 7 15.45 -15.42 -28.59
CA ASP A 7 16.29 -16.52 -28.11
C ASP A 7 17.44 -16.07 -27.19
N THR A 8 17.54 -14.76 -26.91
CA THR A 8 18.58 -14.23 -26.02
C THR A 8 18.35 -14.74 -24.60
N PRO A 9 19.36 -15.34 -23.93
CA PRO A 9 19.27 -15.67 -22.52
C PRO A 9 19.05 -14.40 -21.69
N LEU A 10 17.92 -14.33 -21.00
CA LEU A 10 17.50 -13.15 -20.26
C LEU A 10 17.06 -13.51 -18.84
N ALA A 11 17.34 -12.61 -17.91
CA ALA A 11 16.81 -12.67 -16.55
C ALA A 11 16.02 -11.40 -16.22
N TYR A 12 14.99 -11.53 -15.39
CA TYR A 12 14.26 -10.39 -14.85
C TYR A 12 14.22 -10.42 -13.32
N ILE A 13 14.01 -9.24 -12.74
CA ILE A 13 13.72 -9.02 -11.32
C ILE A 13 12.55 -8.04 -11.21
N THR A 14 11.82 -8.08 -10.09
CA THR A 14 10.67 -7.21 -9.85
C THR A 14 10.96 -6.25 -8.69
N GLN A 15 10.37 -5.06 -8.74
CA GLN A 15 10.34 -4.17 -7.59
C GLN A 15 9.29 -4.66 -6.59
N THR A 16 9.60 -4.64 -5.30
CA THR A 16 8.80 -5.28 -4.25
C THR A 16 7.45 -4.62 -3.98
N THR A 17 7.27 -3.37 -4.39
CA THR A 17 6.07 -2.55 -4.10
C THR A 17 5.17 -2.34 -5.31
N LEU A 18 5.37 -3.10 -6.39
CA LEU A 18 4.51 -3.05 -7.56
C LEU A 18 3.14 -3.65 -7.29
N SER A 19 2.20 -3.41 -8.21
CA SER A 19 1.00 -4.22 -8.26
C SER A 19 1.30 -5.68 -8.45
N VAL A 20 0.58 -6.54 -7.74
CA VAL A 20 0.60 -7.97 -8.03
C VAL A 20 0.01 -8.26 -9.41
N ASP A 21 -1.10 -7.62 -9.79
CA ASP A 21 -1.80 -7.93 -11.04
C ASP A 21 -1.06 -7.40 -12.28
N ASP A 22 -0.64 -6.13 -12.28
CA ASP A 22 0.10 -5.58 -13.42
C ASP A 22 1.42 -6.32 -13.63
N THR A 23 2.10 -6.68 -12.53
CA THR A 23 3.34 -7.46 -12.61
C THR A 23 3.09 -8.83 -13.22
N ARG A 24 1.94 -9.47 -12.92
CA ARG A 24 1.54 -10.74 -13.52
C ARG A 24 1.40 -10.62 -15.03
N ASP A 25 0.72 -9.57 -15.48
CA ASP A 25 0.47 -9.34 -16.90
C ASP A 25 1.76 -9.03 -17.66
N VAL A 26 2.67 -8.25 -17.05
CA VAL A 26 3.99 -7.96 -17.61
C VAL A 26 4.84 -9.23 -17.71
N ILE A 27 4.92 -10.04 -16.64
CA ILE A 27 5.67 -11.31 -16.67
C ILE A 27 5.10 -12.24 -17.74
N ALA A 28 3.77 -12.36 -17.84
CA ALA A 28 3.13 -13.16 -18.87
C ALA A 28 3.45 -12.65 -20.29
N ALA A 29 3.53 -11.34 -20.49
CA ALA A 29 3.94 -10.75 -21.76
C ALA A 29 5.41 -11.02 -22.09
N LEU A 30 6.31 -10.94 -21.10
CA LEU A 30 7.71 -11.28 -21.26
C LEU A 30 7.90 -12.75 -21.63
N GLY A 31 7.21 -13.66 -20.93
CA GLY A 31 7.26 -15.11 -21.21
C GLY A 31 6.67 -15.51 -22.56
N ARG A 32 5.76 -14.72 -23.13
CA ARG A 32 5.29 -14.90 -24.52
C ARG A 32 6.31 -14.42 -25.57
N ARG A 33 7.21 -13.50 -25.20
CA ARG A 33 8.12 -12.81 -26.13
C ARG A 33 9.53 -13.41 -26.15
N PHE A 34 10.03 -13.93 -25.04
CA PHE A 34 11.39 -14.44 -24.90
C PHE A 34 11.35 -15.92 -24.53
N SER A 35 12.02 -16.76 -25.31
CA SER A 35 11.99 -18.22 -25.12
C SER A 35 12.96 -18.72 -24.06
N ASP A 36 14.00 -17.94 -23.75
CA ASP A 36 15.02 -18.25 -22.73
C ASP A 36 15.02 -17.18 -21.62
N LEU A 37 13.86 -17.02 -20.97
CA LEU A 37 13.64 -16.08 -19.87
C LEU A 37 13.64 -16.79 -18.52
N VAL A 38 14.44 -16.29 -17.58
CA VAL A 38 14.51 -16.78 -16.20
C VAL A 38 14.13 -15.66 -15.24
N GLY A 39 13.43 -15.99 -14.16
CA GLY A 39 13.19 -15.01 -13.11
C GLY A 39 12.47 -15.60 -11.90
N PRO A 40 12.27 -14.76 -10.87
CA PRO A 40 11.52 -15.12 -9.67
C PRO A 40 10.07 -15.49 -9.96
N ASP A 41 9.41 -16.18 -9.03
CA ASP A 41 7.96 -16.36 -9.10
C ASP A 41 7.26 -15.05 -8.71
N ILE A 42 6.02 -14.84 -9.15
CA ILE A 42 5.25 -13.67 -8.72
C ILE A 42 5.01 -13.64 -7.20
N SER A 43 5.04 -14.82 -6.55
CA SER A 43 5.03 -14.93 -5.10
C SER A 43 6.20 -14.22 -4.42
N ASP A 44 7.25 -13.84 -5.17
CA ASP A 44 8.44 -13.15 -4.66
C ASP A 44 8.22 -11.63 -4.52
N ILE A 45 7.07 -11.07 -4.95
CA ILE A 45 6.63 -9.76 -4.48
C ILE A 45 6.48 -9.83 -2.96
N CYS A 46 6.98 -8.82 -2.23
CA CYS A 46 7.02 -8.86 -0.77
C CYS A 46 5.64 -9.16 -0.17
N TYR A 47 5.59 -10.06 0.83
CA TYR A 47 4.36 -10.47 1.52
C TYR A 47 3.55 -9.26 2.00
N ALA A 48 4.22 -8.23 2.54
CA ALA A 48 3.61 -7.02 3.08
C ALA A 48 2.80 -6.26 2.02
N THR A 49 3.27 -6.24 0.77
CA THR A 49 2.58 -5.62 -0.36
C THR A 49 1.40 -6.46 -0.80
N GLN A 50 1.56 -7.78 -0.91
CA GLN A 50 0.46 -8.69 -1.30
C GLN A 50 -0.68 -8.67 -0.26
N ASN A 51 -0.35 -8.74 1.02
CA ASN A 51 -1.30 -8.72 2.12
C ASN A 51 -2.08 -7.41 2.16
N ARG A 52 -1.41 -6.26 2.03
CA ARG A 52 -2.06 -4.95 2.02
C ARG A 52 -2.96 -4.76 0.80
N GLN A 53 -2.51 -5.17 -0.39
CA GLN A 53 -3.35 -5.10 -1.59
C GLN A 53 -4.61 -5.99 -1.44
N THR A 54 -4.46 -7.18 -0.87
CA THR A 54 -5.59 -8.08 -0.58
C THR A 54 -6.56 -7.46 0.44
N ALA A 55 -6.04 -6.95 1.56
CA ALA A 55 -6.84 -6.31 2.59
C ALA A 55 -7.61 -5.09 2.06
N VAL A 56 -7.02 -4.30 1.17
CA VAL A 56 -7.72 -3.17 0.53
C VAL A 56 -8.82 -3.64 -0.39
N ARG A 57 -8.62 -4.72 -1.17
CA ARG A 57 -9.70 -5.30 -1.98
C ARG A 57 -10.86 -5.80 -1.11
N ASP A 58 -10.56 -6.42 0.02
CA ASP A 58 -11.59 -6.85 0.97
C ASP A 58 -12.32 -5.66 1.61
N LEU A 59 -11.60 -4.60 1.94
CA LEU A 59 -12.15 -3.35 2.45
C LEU A 59 -13.09 -2.68 1.44
N CYS A 60 -12.72 -2.69 0.15
CA CYS A 60 -13.53 -2.14 -0.94
C CYS A 60 -14.89 -2.84 -1.11
N LYS A 61 -15.03 -4.11 -0.68
CA LYS A 61 -16.31 -4.85 -0.76
C LYS A 61 -17.37 -4.35 0.21
N VAL A 62 -16.96 -3.66 1.27
CA VAL A 62 -17.84 -3.21 2.37
C VAL A 62 -17.86 -1.69 2.53
N ALA A 63 -16.97 -0.97 1.86
CA ALA A 63 -16.87 0.49 1.92
C ALA A 63 -17.61 1.16 0.75
N GLU A 64 -17.96 2.42 0.94
CA GLU A 64 -18.51 3.30 -0.10
C GLU A 64 -17.47 4.30 -0.63
N MET A 65 -16.38 4.51 0.12
CA MET A 65 -15.18 5.22 -0.31
C MET A 65 -13.92 4.65 0.36
N LEU A 66 -12.75 4.93 -0.19
CA LEU A 66 -11.46 4.52 0.38
C LEU A 66 -10.59 5.75 0.71
N LEU A 67 -10.06 5.76 1.93
CA LEU A 67 -8.98 6.65 2.36
C LEU A 67 -7.71 5.82 2.59
N VAL A 68 -6.63 6.23 1.94
CA VAL A 68 -5.30 5.64 2.12
C VAL A 68 -4.41 6.67 2.80
N VAL A 69 -3.95 6.36 4.01
CA VAL A 69 -2.97 7.19 4.71
C VAL A 69 -1.58 6.95 4.13
N GLY A 70 -0.95 7.99 3.63
CA GLY A 70 0.38 7.90 3.01
C GLY A 70 0.75 9.13 2.20
N SER A 71 1.93 9.09 1.60
CA SER A 71 2.48 10.18 0.79
C SER A 71 2.40 9.86 -0.71
N GLU A 72 2.24 10.89 -1.55
CA GLU A 72 2.16 10.74 -3.01
C GLU A 72 3.41 10.09 -3.63
N ASN A 73 4.56 10.24 -2.98
CA ASN A 73 5.82 9.63 -3.42
C ASN A 73 5.99 8.17 -2.95
N SER A 74 5.02 7.60 -2.22
CA SER A 74 5.04 6.22 -1.76
C SER A 74 4.33 5.30 -2.76
N SER A 75 5.10 4.56 -3.56
CA SER A 75 4.59 3.61 -4.55
C SER A 75 3.55 2.63 -3.98
N ASN A 76 3.78 2.12 -2.76
CA ASN A 76 2.83 1.21 -2.12
C ASN A 76 1.52 1.93 -1.80
N SER A 77 1.58 3.15 -1.25
CA SER A 77 0.38 3.92 -0.89
C SER A 77 -0.44 4.30 -2.13
N SER A 78 0.24 4.74 -3.19
CA SER A 78 -0.39 4.99 -4.48
C SER A 78 -1.06 3.74 -5.03
N ARG A 79 -0.42 2.56 -4.93
CA ARG A 79 -1.03 1.33 -5.41
C ARG A 79 -2.27 0.91 -4.64
N LEU A 80 -2.30 1.12 -3.32
CA LEU A 80 -3.51 0.87 -2.51
C LEU A 80 -4.66 1.78 -2.94
N ARG A 81 -4.38 3.07 -3.23
CA ARG A 81 -5.40 3.99 -3.74
C ARG A 81 -5.91 3.56 -5.12
N GLU A 82 -4.99 3.20 -6.03
CA GLU A 82 -5.33 2.72 -7.37
C GLU A 82 -6.28 1.52 -7.32
N ILE A 83 -6.06 0.57 -6.40
CA ILE A 83 -6.98 -0.56 -6.20
C ILE A 83 -8.39 -0.08 -5.88
N GLY A 84 -8.57 0.88 -4.98
CA GLY A 84 -9.91 1.42 -4.69
C GLY A 84 -10.58 2.07 -5.90
N ILE A 85 -9.80 2.76 -6.75
CA ILE A 85 -10.30 3.33 -8.02
C ILE A 85 -10.73 2.22 -8.97
N ASP A 86 -9.93 1.16 -9.10
CA ASP A 86 -10.21 0.02 -9.98
C ASP A 86 -11.44 -0.77 -9.53
N GLU A 87 -11.70 -0.84 -8.22
CA GLU A 87 -12.92 -1.42 -7.64
C GLU A 87 -14.14 -0.47 -7.74
N GLY A 88 -13.96 0.75 -8.28
CA GLY A 88 -15.03 1.70 -8.56
C GLY A 88 -15.40 2.63 -7.40
N LEU A 89 -14.58 2.73 -6.35
CA LEU A 89 -14.82 3.60 -5.21
C LEU A 89 -14.11 4.96 -5.35
N PRO A 90 -14.71 6.06 -4.88
CA PRO A 90 -13.99 7.29 -4.61
C PRO A 90 -12.82 6.99 -3.66
N SER A 91 -11.59 7.25 -4.11
CA SER A 91 -10.38 6.81 -3.41
C SER A 91 -9.34 7.92 -3.32
N TYR A 92 -8.96 8.28 -2.10
CA TYR A 92 -8.09 9.42 -1.81
C TYR A 92 -6.85 9.00 -1.04
N LEU A 93 -5.73 9.65 -1.36
CA LEU A 93 -4.50 9.54 -0.60
C LEU A 93 -4.41 10.77 0.31
N VAL A 94 -4.24 10.55 1.61
CA VAL A 94 -4.23 11.60 2.62
C VAL A 94 -2.98 11.50 3.47
N ALA A 95 -2.32 12.63 3.73
CA ALA A 95 -1.12 12.66 4.56
C ALA A 95 -1.46 12.46 6.05
N ASP A 96 -2.57 13.05 6.50
CA ASP A 96 -3.04 13.05 7.88
C ASP A 96 -4.52 13.52 7.93
N GLY A 97 -5.04 13.74 9.14
CA GLY A 97 -6.40 14.22 9.36
C GLY A 97 -6.68 15.66 8.87
N ASP A 98 -5.67 16.49 8.67
CA ASP A 98 -5.85 17.87 8.18
C ASP A 98 -6.04 17.91 6.65
N ALA A 99 -5.64 16.84 5.95
CA ALA A 99 -5.83 16.68 4.51
C ALA A 99 -7.26 16.25 4.11
N LEU A 100 -8.16 16.02 5.06
CA LEU A 100 -9.54 15.60 4.77
C LEU A 100 -10.37 16.77 4.24
N ASP A 101 -11.03 16.57 3.09
CA ASP A 101 -12.05 17.49 2.58
C ASP A 101 -13.45 17.03 3.03
N PRO A 102 -14.19 17.82 3.82
CA PRO A 102 -15.55 17.50 4.23
C PRO A 102 -16.51 17.16 3.07
N ALA A 103 -16.27 17.72 1.87
CA ALA A 103 -17.11 17.47 0.71
C ALA A 103 -17.06 16.02 0.21
N TRP A 104 -16.00 15.26 0.54
CA TRP A 104 -15.90 13.85 0.13
C TRP A 104 -16.88 12.93 0.85
N PHE A 105 -17.42 13.35 1.99
CA PHE A 105 -18.22 12.50 2.87
C PHE A 105 -19.74 12.70 2.69
N GLU A 106 -20.17 13.54 1.75
CA GLU A 106 -21.59 13.74 1.49
C GLU A 106 -22.23 12.46 0.97
N GLY A 107 -23.18 11.91 1.72
CA GLY A 107 -23.88 10.67 1.37
C GLY A 107 -23.09 9.38 1.61
N ILE A 108 -21.91 9.46 2.24
CA ILE A 108 -21.09 8.30 2.60
C ILE A 108 -21.39 7.88 4.04
N GLY A 109 -21.82 6.62 4.22
CA GLY A 109 -22.04 5.99 5.51
C GLY A 109 -20.89 5.09 5.97
N THR A 110 -20.12 4.50 5.03
CA THR A 110 -19.03 3.58 5.34
C THR A 110 -17.73 3.96 4.63
N ILE A 111 -16.71 4.29 5.41
CA ILE A 111 -15.38 4.68 4.93
C ILE A 111 -14.41 3.52 5.14
N GLY A 112 -13.79 3.04 4.07
CA GLY A 112 -12.63 2.17 4.16
C GLY A 112 -11.40 3.00 4.50
N LEU A 113 -10.74 2.70 5.63
CA LEU A 113 -9.49 3.33 6.03
C LEU A 113 -8.34 2.30 6.01
N THR A 114 -7.26 2.63 5.31
CA THR A 114 -6.03 1.83 5.26
C THR A 114 -4.80 2.73 5.27
N ALA A 115 -3.61 2.15 5.33
CA ALA A 115 -2.36 2.88 5.38
C ALA A 115 -1.27 2.20 4.53
N GLY A 116 -0.42 3.02 3.89
CA GLY A 116 0.78 2.54 3.25
C GLY A 116 1.77 1.96 4.27
N ALA A 117 2.66 1.06 3.83
CA ALA A 117 3.64 0.41 4.70
C ALA A 117 4.60 1.38 5.43
N SER A 118 4.73 2.62 4.94
CA SER A 118 5.58 3.66 5.51
C SER A 118 4.83 4.68 6.38
N ALA A 119 3.51 4.56 6.50
CA ALA A 119 2.70 5.50 7.28
C ALA A 119 2.66 5.06 8.75
N PRO A 120 3.07 5.91 9.71
CA PRO A 120 2.93 5.63 11.14
C PRO A 120 1.47 5.55 11.58
N ASP A 121 1.19 4.71 12.57
CA ASP A 121 -0.16 4.53 13.15
C ASP A 121 -0.76 5.85 13.66
N GLU A 122 0.06 6.76 14.17
CA GLU A 122 -0.36 8.09 14.63
C GLU A 122 -1.07 8.91 13.54
N LEU A 123 -0.70 8.71 12.27
CA LEU A 123 -1.37 9.39 11.15
C LEU A 123 -2.75 8.78 10.86
N VAL A 124 -2.89 7.47 11.04
CA VAL A 124 -4.18 6.78 10.96
C VAL A 124 -5.10 7.26 12.07
N ASP A 125 -4.59 7.35 13.29
CA ASP A 125 -5.31 7.89 14.44
C ASP A 125 -5.73 9.35 14.23
N SER A 126 -4.86 10.16 13.63
CA SER A 126 -5.17 11.55 13.25
C SER A 126 -6.35 11.63 12.29
N VAL A 127 -6.39 10.77 11.26
CA VAL A 127 -7.52 10.69 10.33
C VAL A 127 -8.81 10.25 11.04
N ILE A 128 -8.77 9.23 11.89
CA ILE A 128 -9.93 8.80 12.68
C ILE A 128 -10.44 9.94 13.58
N ALA A 129 -9.52 10.68 14.21
CA ALA A 129 -9.86 11.82 15.05
C ALA A 129 -10.49 12.97 14.26
N ALA A 130 -10.03 13.23 13.04
CA ALA A 130 -10.63 14.23 12.14
C ALA A 130 -12.04 13.81 11.69
N LEU A 131 -12.24 12.55 11.30
CA LEU A 131 -13.56 12.01 10.94
C LEU A 131 -14.57 12.14 12.08
N ARG A 132 -14.15 11.89 13.33
CA ARG A 132 -14.99 12.07 14.54
C ARG A 132 -15.45 13.51 14.78
N LYS A 133 -14.76 14.50 14.22
CA LYS A 133 -15.18 15.92 14.27
C LYS A 133 -16.29 16.23 13.25
N ILE A 134 -16.34 15.45 12.16
CA ILE A 134 -17.34 15.59 11.10
C ILE A 134 -18.66 14.95 11.53
N GLY A 135 -18.60 13.79 12.20
CA GLY A 135 -19.78 13.08 12.66
C GLY A 135 -19.48 11.93 13.63
N PRO A 136 -20.52 11.20 14.08
CA PRO A 136 -20.33 10.01 14.89
C PRO A 136 -19.63 8.91 14.08
N VAL A 137 -18.56 8.34 14.62
CA VAL A 137 -17.76 7.30 13.96
C VAL A 137 -17.63 6.09 14.87
N GLU A 138 -18.03 4.92 14.37
CA GLU A 138 -17.71 3.62 14.92
C GLU A 138 -16.57 3.01 14.10
N VAL A 139 -15.53 2.51 14.77
CA VAL A 139 -14.37 1.89 14.11
C VAL A 139 -14.45 0.39 14.31
N SER A 140 -14.43 -0.35 13.20
CA SER A 140 -14.28 -1.80 13.20
C SER A 140 -13.09 -2.19 12.35
N GLN A 141 -12.39 -3.26 12.74
CA GLN A 141 -11.25 -3.79 12.02
C GLN A 141 -11.69 -5.06 11.28
N LEU A 142 -11.40 -5.12 9.98
CA LEU A 142 -11.60 -6.36 9.22
C LEU A 142 -10.54 -7.38 9.59
N ASP A 143 -10.91 -8.65 9.54
CA ASP A 143 -9.95 -9.75 9.63
C ASP A 143 -8.91 -9.62 8.51
N GLY A 144 -7.66 -9.88 8.84
CA GLY A 144 -6.54 -9.79 7.90
C GLY A 144 -5.56 -10.94 8.11
N ALA A 145 -4.63 -11.08 7.16
CA ALA A 145 -3.53 -12.02 7.32
C ALA A 145 -2.65 -11.61 8.52
N GLU A 146 -2.34 -12.55 9.42
CA GLU A 146 -1.40 -12.29 10.51
C GLU A 146 0.02 -12.10 9.97
N GLU A 147 0.64 -10.96 10.28
CA GLU A 147 2.03 -10.64 9.93
C GLU A 147 2.92 -10.78 11.17
N ALA A 148 3.61 -11.93 11.30
CA ALA A 148 4.47 -12.22 12.46
C ALA A 148 5.98 -12.01 12.19
N LEU A 149 6.35 -11.53 11.00
CA LEU A 149 7.75 -11.38 10.60
C LEU A 149 8.36 -10.10 11.22
N GLU A 150 9.44 -10.25 11.97
CA GLU A 150 10.19 -9.13 12.56
C GLU A 150 11.64 -9.14 12.07
N PHE A 151 12.14 -7.97 11.66
CA PHE A 151 13.54 -7.78 11.27
C PHE A 151 14.30 -7.08 12.39
N SER A 152 15.14 -7.83 13.11
CA SER A 152 15.98 -7.24 14.15
C SER A 152 17.08 -6.37 13.56
N LEU A 153 17.49 -5.34 14.31
CA LEU A 153 18.65 -4.53 13.95
C LEU A 153 19.93 -5.38 13.79
N PRO A 154 20.83 -5.01 12.87
CA PRO A 154 22.18 -5.56 12.79
C PRO A 154 22.89 -5.49 14.16
N PRO A 155 23.69 -6.51 14.54
CA PRO A 155 24.38 -6.56 15.84
C PRO A 155 25.13 -5.27 16.20
N GLU A 156 25.71 -4.59 15.21
CA GLU A 156 26.50 -3.36 15.35
C GLU A 156 25.66 -2.15 15.79
N LEU A 157 24.35 -2.20 15.60
CA LEU A 157 23.39 -1.15 15.98
C LEU A 157 22.62 -1.49 17.26
N ARG A 158 22.76 -2.71 17.79
CA ARG A 158 22.11 -3.11 19.05
C ARG A 158 22.78 -2.37 20.21
N GLY A 159 22.00 -1.65 21.01
CA GLY A 159 22.48 -0.97 22.22
C GLY A 159 22.99 0.46 22.03
N ARG A 160 22.99 1.01 20.81
CA ARG A 160 23.09 2.46 20.62
C ARG A 160 21.72 3.06 20.93
N ALA A 161 21.63 3.85 22.01
CA ALA A 161 20.44 4.63 22.29
C ALA A 161 20.11 5.46 21.03
N HIS A 162 18.93 5.23 20.46
CA HIS A 162 18.41 6.10 19.41
C HIS A 162 18.32 7.49 20.04
N PRO A 163 19.00 8.53 19.52
CA PRO A 163 18.55 9.86 19.85
C PRO A 163 17.11 9.92 19.33
N THR A 164 16.14 9.99 20.23
CA THR A 164 14.78 10.39 19.88
C THR A 164 14.93 11.64 19.02
N ALA A 165 14.50 11.56 17.77
CA ALA A 165 14.41 12.72 16.90
C ALA A 165 13.42 13.68 17.54
N ARG A 166 13.91 14.60 18.38
CA ARG A 166 13.14 15.76 18.80
C ARG A 166 13.04 16.63 17.56
N ILE A 167 11.92 16.53 16.85
CA ILE A 167 11.52 17.56 15.90
C ILE A 167 11.34 18.82 16.75
N ALA A 168 12.34 19.70 16.72
CA ALA A 168 12.23 21.02 17.30
C ALA A 168 11.24 21.80 16.42
N ALA A 169 10.12 22.19 17.01
CA ALA A 169 9.29 23.25 16.46
C ALA A 169 10.07 24.57 16.59
N GLU A 170 10.33 25.23 15.46
CA GLU A 170 10.58 26.66 15.39
C GLU A 170 9.33 27.36 14.86
#